data_AF-A0A1F8SFW7-F1
#
_entry.id   AF-A0A1F8SFW7-F1
#
_cell.length_a   1.000
_cell.length_b   1.000
_cell.length_c   1.000
_cell.angle_alpha   90.00
_cell.angle_beta   90.00
_cell.angle_gamma   90.00
#
_symmetry.space_group_name_H-M   'P 1'
#
loop_
_entity.id
_entity.type
_entity.pdbx_description
1 polymer ?
#
loop_
_entity_poly.entity_id
_entity_poly.type
_entity_poly.pdbx_seq_one_letter_code
_entity_poly.pdbx_strand_id
1 'polypeptide(L)'
;MEPRDRLLNLGLLAVAGVVWVLVGLIVATRDPFLDAIAGYLGALLIGLAVGLTAIPLAWLVVFSRHRRIAYQGDWIRAGRRGGWIGLFVAVIVVLRLVDAFQLPIILFLAAIFVVAEVTLSAER
;
A
#
# COMPACT_ATOMS: atom_id res chain seq x y z
N MET A 1 20.46 12.38 4.26
CA MET A 1 19.90 11.27 3.49
C MET A 1 21.01 10.69 2.66
N GLU A 2 21.38 9.45 2.92
CA GLU A 2 22.39 8.71 2.18
C GLU A 2 22.02 8.65 0.68
N PRO A 3 22.97 8.70 -0.26
CA PRO A 3 22.67 8.49 -1.69
C PRO A 3 21.90 7.19 -1.95
N ARG A 4 22.20 6.14 -1.19
CA ARG A 4 21.49 4.85 -1.23
C ARG A 4 20.01 4.98 -0.90
N ASP A 5 19.66 5.66 0.20
CA ASP A 5 18.27 5.84 0.60
C ASP A 5 17.50 6.69 -0.41
N ARG A 6 18.19 7.68 -1.01
CA ARG A 6 17.61 8.51 -2.07
C ARG A 6 17.28 7.68 -3.31
N LEU A 7 18.22 6.85 -3.76
CA LEU A 7 18.01 5.95 -4.90
C LEU A 7 16.88 4.95 -4.62
N LEU A 8 16.80 4.39 -3.41
CA LEU A 8 15.70 3.50 -3.03
C LEU A 8 14.33 4.20 -3.05
N ASN A 9 14.24 5.42 -2.53
CA ASN A 9 12.99 6.19 -2.57
C ASN A 9 12.57 6.50 -4.01
N LEU A 10 13.49 6.98 -4.84
CA LEU A 10 13.21 7.28 -6.25
C LEU A 10 12.86 6.02 -7.03
N GLY A 11 13.57 4.92 -6.80
CA GLY A 11 13.30 3.62 -7.43
C GLY A 11 11.91 3.10 -7.06
N LEU A 12 11.53 3.12 -5.78
CA LEU A 12 10.21 2.71 -5.33
C LEU A 12 9.09 3.59 -5.90
N LEU A 13 9.29 4.90 -5.95
CA LEU A 13 8.33 5.82 -6.56
C LEU A 13 8.20 5.59 -8.07
N ALA A 14 9.31 5.31 -8.76
CA ALA A 14 9.28 4.98 -10.19
C ALA A 14 8.51 3.68 -10.44
N VAL A 15 8.77 2.63 -9.66
CA VAL A 15 8.02 1.36 -9.73
C VAL A 15 6.54 1.59 -9.42
N ALA A 16 6.21 2.36 -8.38
CA ALA A 16 4.84 2.72 -8.06
C ALA A 16 4.15 3.44 -9.24
N GLY A 17 4.85 4.37 -9.89
CA GLY A 17 4.37 5.04 -11.10
C GLY A 17 4.06 4.08 -12.25
N VAL A 18 4.92 3.09 -12.49
CA VAL A 18 4.66 2.03 -13.48
C VAL A 18 3.40 1.24 -13.12
N VAL A 19 3.23 0.85 -11.86
CA VAL A 19 2.04 0.11 -11.44
C VAL A 19 0.78 0.96 -11.56
N TRP A 20 0.83 2.27 -11.28
CA TRP A 20 -0.29 3.18 -11.53
C TRP A 20 -0.67 3.28 -13.00
N VAL A 21 0.30 3.27 -13.92
CA VAL A 21 0.02 3.20 -15.36
C VAL A 21 -0.73 1.91 -15.70
N LEU A 22 -0.29 0.77 -15.16
CA LEU A 22 -0.98 -0.51 -15.36
C LEU A 22 -2.42 -0.49 -14.80
N VAL A 23 -2.63 0.09 -13.62
CA VAL A 23 -3.97 0.31 -13.05
C VAL A 23 -4.83 1.12 -14.03
N GLY A 24 -4.30 2.24 -14.51
CA GLY A 24 -5.01 3.10 -15.47
C GLY A 24 -5.39 2.36 -16.75
N LEU A 25 -4.48 1.53 -17.29
CA LEU A 25 -4.76 0.70 -18.46
C LEU A 25 -5.90 -0.29 -18.21
N ILE A 26 -5.88 -1.04 -17.10
CA ILE A 26 -6.95 -2.00 -16.80
C ILE A 26 -8.29 -1.29 -16.62
N VAL A 27 -8.34 -0.28 -15.75
CA VAL A 27 -9.58 0.41 -15.40
C VAL A 27 -10.19 1.15 -16.61
N ALA A 28 -9.36 1.64 -17.53
CA ALA A 28 -9.84 2.34 -18.73
C ALA A 28 -10.25 1.41 -19.88
N THR A 29 -9.79 0.15 -19.90
CA THR A 29 -9.97 -0.73 -21.06
C THR A 29 -10.79 -1.99 -20.77
N ARG A 30 -11.01 -2.34 -19.50
CA ARG A 30 -11.73 -3.56 -19.11
C ARG A 30 -12.88 -3.23 -18.18
N ASP A 31 -14.07 -3.70 -18.54
CA ASP A 31 -15.23 -3.63 -17.66
C ASP A 31 -15.16 -4.76 -16.61
N PRO A 32 -15.04 -4.43 -15.31
CA PRO A 32 -14.93 -5.44 -14.26
C PRO A 32 -16.21 -6.24 -14.02
N PHE A 33 -17.37 -5.78 -14.51
CA PHE A 33 -18.64 -6.52 -14.39
C PHE A 33 -18.85 -7.54 -15.50
N LEU A 34 -18.20 -7.32 -16.66
CA LEU A 34 -18.24 -8.25 -17.79
C LEU A 34 -17.04 -9.22 -17.79
N ASP A 35 -15.90 -8.79 -17.22
CA ASP A 35 -14.68 -9.58 -17.08
C ASP A 35 -14.25 -9.62 -15.60
N ALA A 36 -14.69 -10.67 -14.89
CA ALA A 36 -14.39 -10.84 -13.46
C ALA A 36 -12.89 -10.88 -13.15
N ILE A 37 -12.07 -11.42 -14.08
CA ILE A 37 -10.61 -11.48 -13.91
C ILE A 37 -10.04 -10.05 -13.90
N ALA A 38 -10.52 -9.18 -14.78
CA ALA A 38 -10.11 -7.77 -14.79
C ALA A 38 -10.46 -7.06 -13.48
N GLY A 39 -11.59 -7.38 -12.86
CA GLY A 39 -11.97 -6.87 -11.54
C GLY A 39 -10.97 -7.24 -10.45
N TYR A 40 -10.66 -8.53 -10.29
CA TYR A 40 -9.70 -8.98 -9.26
C TYR A 40 -8.26 -8.53 -9.55
N LEU A 41 -7.85 -8.54 -10.82
CA LEU A 41 -6.53 -8.07 -11.23
C LEU A 41 -6.38 -6.56 -10.98
N GLY A 42 -7.42 -5.78 -11.30
CA GLY A 42 -7.49 -4.35 -11.00
C GLY A 42 -7.38 -4.08 -9.50
N ALA A 43 -8.12 -4.82 -8.67
CA ALA A 43 -8.05 -4.68 -7.21
C ALA A 43 -6.63 -4.97 -6.66
N LEU A 44 -5.98 -6.02 -7.15
CA LEU A 44 -4.62 -6.38 -6.76
C LEU A 44 -3.61 -5.30 -7.20
N LEU A 45 -3.71 -4.81 -8.43
CA LEU A 45 -2.82 -3.75 -8.92
C LEU A 45 -3.03 -2.43 -8.18
N ILE A 46 -4.28 -2.07 -7.84
CA ILE A 46 -4.57 -0.86 -7.04
C ILE A 46 -3.94 -0.99 -5.65
N GLY A 47 -4.15 -2.11 -4.97
CA GLY A 47 -3.53 -2.34 -3.66
C GLY A 47 -2.00 -2.30 -3.73
N LEU A 48 -1.41 -2.91 -4.74
CA LEU A 48 0.03 -2.87 -4.98
C LEU A 48 0.53 -1.45 -5.24
N ALA A 49 -0.16 -0.67 -6.08
CA ALA A 49 0.20 0.71 -6.40
C ALA A 49 0.16 1.60 -5.15
N VAL A 50 -0.91 1.51 -4.36
CA VAL A 50 -1.03 2.27 -3.11
C VAL A 50 0.04 1.83 -2.11
N GLY A 51 0.25 0.53 -1.93
CA GLY A 51 1.26 0.00 -1.02
C GLY A 51 2.67 0.49 -1.38
N LEU A 52 3.07 0.35 -2.64
CA LEU A 52 4.37 0.83 -3.14
C LEU A 52 4.52 2.35 -3.04
N THR A 53 3.44 3.11 -3.21
CA THR A 53 3.44 4.57 -2.99
C THR A 53 3.61 4.90 -1.50
N ALA A 54 3.00 4.11 -0.62
CA ALA A 54 3.01 4.34 0.82
C ALA A 54 4.37 4.05 1.47
N ILE A 55 5.17 3.09 0.96
CA ILE A 55 6.50 2.75 1.50
C ILE A 55 7.43 3.97 1.59
N PRO A 56 7.78 4.66 0.48
CA PRO A 56 8.69 5.80 0.53
C PRO A 56 8.11 6.95 1.37
N LEU A 57 6.79 7.16 1.35
CA LEU A 57 6.13 8.16 2.19
C LEU A 57 6.25 7.85 3.69
N ALA A 58 5.97 6.61 4.09
CA ALA A 58 6.09 6.15 5.47
C ALA A 58 7.53 6.29 5.98
N TRP A 59 8.51 5.96 5.13
CA TRP A 59 9.93 6.15 5.44
C TRP A 59 10.26 7.65 5.60
N LEU A 60 9.84 8.50 4.67
CA LEU A 60 10.09 9.95 4.70
C LEU A 60 9.48 10.63 5.92
N VAL A 61 8.28 10.21 6.35
CA VAL A 61 7.63 10.71 7.57
C VAL A 61 8.49 10.40 8.80
N VAL A 62 8.97 9.16 8.93
CA VAL A 62 9.83 8.73 10.04
C VAL A 62 11.16 9.47 10.00
N PHE A 63 11.81 9.53 8.84
CA PHE A 63 13.08 10.24 8.65
C PHE A 63 12.97 11.73 9.02
N SER A 64 11.88 12.38 8.63
CA SER A 64 11.62 13.79 8.95
C SER A 64 11.42 14.01 10.45
N ARG A 65 10.73 13.08 11.12
CA ARG A 65 10.47 13.14 12.58
C ARG A 65 11.75 12.94 13.39
N HIS A 66 12.69 12.12 12.92
CA HIS A 66 13.95 11.81 13.60
C HIS A 66 15.11 12.78 13.24
N ARG A 67 14.79 14.05 12.96
CA ARG A 67 15.79 15.08 12.61
C ARG A 67 16.72 14.69 11.45
N ARG A 68 16.23 13.91 10.47
CA ARG A 68 16.96 13.47 9.26
C ARG A 68 18.07 12.44 9.53
N ILE A 69 17.93 11.66 10.60
CA ILE A 69 18.77 10.49 10.88
C ILE A 69 18.03 9.24 10.39
N ALA A 70 18.70 8.41 9.59
CA ALA A 70 18.14 7.14 9.13
C ALA A 70 18.58 6.02 10.08
N TYR A 71 17.63 5.29 10.67
CA TYR A 71 17.93 4.18 11.56
C TYR A 71 17.87 2.84 10.82
N GLN A 72 18.66 1.88 11.32
CA GLN A 72 18.56 0.50 10.86
C GLN A 72 17.14 -0.04 11.12
N GLY A 73 16.55 -0.67 10.11
CA GLY A 73 15.19 -1.23 10.18
C GLY A 73 14.06 -0.25 9.79
N ASP A 74 14.32 1.04 9.57
CA ASP A 74 13.29 1.98 9.11
C ASP A 74 12.66 1.55 7.79
N TRP A 75 13.48 1.03 6.87
CA TRP A 75 13.01 0.49 5.59
C TRP A 75 12.12 -0.74 5.75
N ILE A 76 12.43 -1.64 6.68
CA ILE A 76 11.61 -2.83 6.94
C ILE A 76 10.26 -2.41 7.53
N ARG A 77 10.26 -1.46 8.48
CA ARG A 77 9.03 -0.88 9.05
C ARG A 77 8.18 -0.18 8.01
N ALA A 78 8.80 0.63 7.14
CA ALA A 78 8.11 1.31 6.05
C ALA A 78 7.53 0.31 5.03
N GLY A 79 8.30 -0.72 4.68
CA GLY A 79 7.85 -1.83 3.83
C GLY A 79 6.63 -2.54 4.39
N ARG A 80 6.65 -2.90 5.68
CA ARG A 80 5.53 -3.53 6.38
C ARG A 80 4.29 -2.64 6.39
N ARG A 81 4.43 -1.35 6.75
CA ARG A 81 3.32 -0.39 6.72
C ARG A 81 2.73 -0.24 5.34
N GLY A 82 3.57 -0.13 4.31
CA GLY A 82 3.13 -0.10 2.92
C GLY A 82 2.40 -1.38 2.51
N GLY A 83 2.88 -2.55 2.96
CA GLY A 83 2.22 -3.84 2.75
C GLY A 83 0.84 -3.90 3.38
N TRP A 84 0.69 -3.46 4.64
CA TRP A 84 -0.61 -3.36 5.31
C TRP A 84 -1.55 -2.38 4.61
N ILE A 85 -1.07 -1.19 4.24
CA ILE A 85 -1.89 -0.20 3.53
C ILE A 85 -2.35 -0.77 2.18
N GLY A 86 -1.44 -1.37 1.41
CA GLY A 86 -1.76 -1.96 0.11
C GLY A 86 -2.76 -3.11 0.21
N LEU A 87 -2.59 -4.00 1.18
CA LEU A 87 -3.51 -5.10 1.45
C LEU A 87 -4.90 -4.57 1.86
N PHE A 88 -4.94 -3.59 2.76
CA PHE A 88 -6.20 -2.99 3.21
C PHE A 88 -6.98 -2.39 2.03
N VAL A 89 -6.29 -1.66 1.14
CA VAL A 89 -6.91 -1.10 -0.07
C VAL A 89 -7.36 -2.21 -1.03
N ALA A 90 -6.54 -3.23 -1.29
CA ALA A 90 -6.94 -4.34 -2.15
C ALA A 90 -8.23 -5.01 -1.65
N VAL A 91 -8.31 -5.30 -0.35
CA VAL A 91 -9.50 -5.90 0.27
C VAL A 91 -10.71 -4.99 0.11
N ILE A 92 -10.57 -3.68 0.33
CA ILE A 92 -11.67 -2.72 0.11
C ILE A 92 -12.17 -2.75 -1.33
N VAL A 93 -11.27 -2.74 -2.31
CA VAL A 93 -11.65 -2.75 -3.74
C VAL A 93 -12.36 -4.06 -4.09
N VAL A 94 -11.88 -5.20 -3.58
CA VAL A 94 -12.57 -6.49 -3.76
C VAL A 94 -13.94 -6.49 -3.10
N LEU A 95 -14.08 -5.99 -1.87
CA LEU A 95 -15.38 -5.89 -1.19
C LEU A 95 -16.35 -5.02 -1.99
N ARG A 96 -15.85 -3.95 -2.62
CA ARG A 96 -16.65 -3.12 -3.52
C ARG A 96 -17.07 -3.87 -4.78
N LEU A 97 -16.20 -4.69 -5.35
CA LEU A 97 -16.47 -5.49 -6.55
C LEU A 97 -17.56 -6.53 -6.32
N VAL A 98 -17.62 -7.14 -5.13
CA VAL A 98 -18.60 -8.19 -4.79
C VAL A 98 -19.83 -7.66 -4.05
N ASP A 99 -20.06 -6.34 -4.08
CA ASP A 99 -21.15 -5.65 -3.38
C ASP A 99 -21.25 -5.93 -1.86
N ALA A 100 -20.14 -6.32 -1.23
CA ALA A 100 -20.04 -6.57 0.21
C ALA A 100 -19.44 -5.37 0.98
N PHE A 101 -19.30 -4.22 0.33
CA PHE A 101 -18.73 -3.02 0.95
C PHE A 101 -19.72 -2.41 1.96
N GLN A 102 -19.50 -2.68 3.24
CA GLN A 102 -20.30 -2.16 4.34
C GLN A 102 -19.40 -1.46 5.37
N LEU A 103 -19.88 -0.34 5.91
CA LEU A 103 -19.15 0.46 6.89
C LEU A 103 -18.66 -0.36 8.11
N PRO A 104 -19.47 -1.25 8.72
CA PRO A 104 -19.02 -2.07 9.84
C PRO A 104 -17.83 -2.97 9.49
N ILE A 105 -17.83 -3.57 8.29
CA ILE A 105 -16.75 -4.44 7.82
C ILE A 105 -15.44 -3.65 7.67
N ILE A 106 -15.53 -2.43 7.13
CA ILE A 106 -14.36 -1.56 6.95
C ILE A 106 -13.77 -1.15 8.30
N LEU A 107 -14.61 -0.75 9.25
CA LEU A 107 -14.17 -0.38 10.59
C LEU A 107 -13.52 -1.57 11.31
N PHE A 108 -14.09 -2.76 11.17
CA PHE A 108 -13.52 -3.99 11.72
C PHE A 108 -12.16 -4.31 11.11
N LEU A 109 -12.03 -4.24 9.77
CA LEU A 109 -10.75 -4.42 9.09
C LEU A 109 -9.73 -3.37 9.54
N ALA A 110 -10.12 -2.09 9.59
CA ALA A 110 -9.22 -1.03 10.03
C ALA A 110 -8.72 -1.28 11.46
N ALA A 111 -9.60 -1.71 12.37
CA ALA A 111 -9.22 -2.07 13.72
C ALA A 111 -8.22 -3.23 13.76
N ILE A 112 -8.44 -4.31 13.00
CA ILE A 112 -7.51 -5.45 12.92
C ILE A 112 -6.15 -5.01 12.40
N PHE A 113 -6.09 -4.21 11.34
CA PHE A 113 -4.83 -3.75 10.75
C PHE A 113 -4.06 -2.87 11.73
N VAL A 114 -4.75 -1.99 12.46
CA VAL A 114 -4.14 -1.16 13.51
C VAL A 114 -3.61 -2.03 14.64
N VAL A 115 -4.41 -2.98 15.14
CA VAL A 115 -3.99 -3.89 16.21
C VAL A 115 -2.80 -4.73 15.76
N ALA A 116 -2.83 -5.30 14.55
CA ALA A 116 -1.73 -6.07 13.99
C ALA A 116 -0.43 -5.25 13.88
N GLU A 117 -0.51 -4.02 13.37
CA GLU A 117 0.66 -3.15 13.25
C GLU A 117 1.20 -2.72 14.62
N VAL A 118 0.34 -2.48 15.61
CA VAL A 118 0.75 -2.15 16.98
C VAL A 118 1.44 -3.36 17.63
N THR A 119 0.84 -4.54 17.57
CA THR A 119 1.41 -5.77 18.15
C THR A 119 2.78 -6.09 17.54
N LEU A 120 2.90 -6.04 16.21
CA LEU A 120 4.17 -6.28 15.49
C LEU A 120 5.21 -5.16 15.68
N SER A 121 4.79 -4.00 16.21
CA SER A 121 5.69 -2.91 16.57
C SER A 121 6.09 -2.94 18.04
N ALA A 122 5.37 -3.66 18.91
CA ALA A 122 5.64 -3.73 20.36
C ALA A 122 6.65 -4.84 20.73
N GLU A 123 6.80 -5.87 19.90
CA GLU A 123 7.71 -7.00 20.17
C GLU A 123 9.22 -6.68 20.03
N ARG A 124 9.62 -5.43 19.72
CA ARG A 124 11.03 -5.04 19.49
C ARG A 124 11.30 -3.58 19.85
#